data_AF-A0A3M7CCJ1-F1
#
_entry.id   AF-A0A3M7CCJ1-F1
#
_cell.length_a   1.000
_cell.length_b   1.000
_cell.length_c   1.000
_cell.angle_alpha   90.00
_cell.angle_beta   90.00
_cell.angle_gamma   90.00
#
_symmetry.space_group_name_H-M   'P 1'
#
loop_
_entity.id
_entity.type
_entity.pdbx_description
1 polymer ?
#
loop_
_entity_poly.entity_id
_entity_poly.type
_entity_poly.pdbx_seq_one_letter_code
_entity_poly.pdbx_strand_id
1 'polypeptide(L)'
;MPAPTSDSHSSNGMYGVQPPGVDFKDSNVVPLAPPKPFQPSLRYPSSRKTIYDRNLSRAPPTTSLSAFAHLFNTIITYHHARSGSVSEIETRLNRAGYPLGLKFLDLLLYRQGQQGSAGTKGSGQATRPTRILELLQFIHGPLYRLLFGRPADALEQSTTKKNEYMIIDNEPLVNTYISIPKEMSQLNCAAFVAGIIEGVCDAAGFGTEEGQGVTAHWAEGDEMWPGKTIFLVRFRDSVVEREEGLKAAGG
;
A
#
# COMPACT_ATOMS: atom_id res chain seq x y z
N MET A 1 54.34 11.59 2.75
CA MET A 1 54.88 12.78 2.05
C MET A 1 54.02 13.98 2.46
N PRO A 2 54.64 15.09 2.87
CA PRO A 2 54.05 16.12 3.72
C PRO A 2 53.24 17.15 2.93
N ALA A 3 52.37 17.87 3.62
CA ALA A 3 51.72 19.09 3.12
C ALA A 3 52.72 20.26 3.03
N PRO A 4 52.64 21.13 2.01
CA PRO A 4 53.18 22.48 2.06
C PRO A 4 52.03 23.48 2.29
N THR A 5 51.96 24.13 3.44
CA THR A 5 52.56 25.45 3.77
C THR A 5 51.94 26.61 2.99
N SER A 6 51.29 27.46 3.77
CA SER A 6 50.93 28.84 3.48
C SER A 6 52.14 29.65 3.04
N ASP A 7 52.02 30.35 1.91
CA ASP A 7 52.87 31.49 1.56
C ASP A 7 52.00 32.72 1.32
N SER A 8 52.16 33.67 2.24
CA SER A 8 51.86 35.09 2.09
C SER A 8 53.01 35.78 1.37
N HIS A 9 52.67 36.72 0.48
CA HIS A 9 53.48 37.78 -0.17
C HIS A 9 53.17 37.78 -1.69
N SER A 10 52.82 38.86 -2.38
CA SER A 10 52.90 40.28 -2.10
C SER A 10 51.91 41.02 -3.00
N SER A 11 51.34 42.08 -2.46
CA SER A 11 50.82 43.21 -3.23
C SER A 11 51.87 43.69 -4.23
N ASN A 12 51.55 43.66 -5.53
CA ASN A 12 52.14 44.59 -6.47
C ASN A 12 51.09 45.03 -7.47
N GLY A 13 50.80 46.33 -7.43
CA GLY A 13 49.74 46.97 -8.17
C GLY A 13 49.98 46.98 -9.67
N MET A 14 48.88 47.00 -10.40
CA MET A 14 48.76 47.64 -11.71
C MET A 14 47.27 47.95 -11.90
N TYR A 15 46.81 48.98 -11.18
CA TYR A 15 45.53 49.62 -11.47
C TYR A 15 45.70 50.47 -12.73
N GLY A 16 44.79 50.26 -13.70
CA GLY A 16 44.28 51.32 -14.57
C GLY A 16 45.18 51.80 -15.69
N VAL A 17 44.98 51.28 -16.90
CA VAL A 17 45.25 52.06 -18.11
C VAL A 17 44.13 53.10 -18.22
N GLN A 18 44.42 54.35 -17.85
CA GLN A 18 43.51 55.47 -18.04
C GLN A 18 43.46 55.83 -19.54
N PRO A 19 42.30 55.73 -20.23
CA PRO A 19 42.20 56.23 -21.59
C PRO A 19 42.36 57.76 -21.61
N PRO A 20 43.12 58.35 -22.54
CA PRO A 20 43.33 59.78 -22.60
C PRO A 20 42.02 60.50 -22.96
N GLY A 21 41.60 61.44 -22.10
CA GLY A 21 40.47 62.33 -22.36
C GLY A 21 39.27 62.25 -21.39
N VAL A 22 39.37 61.50 -20.28
CA VAL A 22 38.29 61.44 -19.27
C VAL A 22 38.81 61.84 -17.89
N ASP A 23 38.56 63.10 -17.52
CA ASP A 23 38.83 63.66 -16.19
C ASP A 23 37.67 63.30 -15.25
N PHE A 24 37.88 62.39 -14.31
CA PHE A 24 36.85 61.93 -13.35
C PHE A 24 36.78 62.79 -12.08
N LYS A 25 37.09 64.09 -12.15
CA LYS A 25 37.08 64.96 -10.97
C LYS A 25 35.68 65.42 -10.53
N ASP A 26 34.68 65.33 -11.40
CA ASP A 26 33.31 65.80 -11.11
C ASP A 26 32.23 64.70 -11.23
N SER A 27 32.63 63.43 -11.23
CA SER A 27 31.68 62.32 -11.34
C SER A 27 31.31 61.79 -9.95
N ASN A 28 30.10 62.12 -9.48
CA ASN A 28 29.44 61.47 -8.32
C ASN A 28 29.10 59.99 -8.65
N VAL A 29 30.13 59.18 -8.89
CA VAL A 29 29.97 57.76 -9.23
C VAL A 29 30.20 56.97 -7.95
N VAL A 30 29.10 56.56 -7.33
CA VAL A 30 29.13 55.60 -6.23
C VAL A 30 29.49 54.23 -6.83
N PRO A 31 30.61 53.60 -6.43
CA PRO A 31 30.93 52.25 -6.90
C PRO A 31 29.84 51.28 -6.47
N LEU A 32 29.25 50.54 -7.42
CA LEU A 32 28.33 49.46 -7.11
C LEU A 32 29.07 48.41 -6.25
N ALA A 33 28.48 48.05 -5.11
CA ALA A 33 29.02 47.00 -4.26
C ALA A 33 29.13 45.69 -5.08
N PRO A 34 30.22 44.91 -4.91
CA PRO A 34 30.39 43.66 -5.64
C PRO A 34 29.20 42.73 -5.38
N PRO A 35 28.66 42.05 -6.40
CA PRO A 35 27.56 41.12 -6.22
C PRO A 35 27.98 40.04 -5.22
N LYS A 36 27.10 39.77 -4.24
CA LYS A 36 27.34 38.72 -3.25
C LYS A 36 27.62 37.40 -3.98
N PRO A 37 28.64 36.62 -3.57
CA PRO A 37 28.95 35.36 -4.20
C PRO A 37 27.71 34.45 -4.16
N PHE A 38 27.44 33.77 -5.28
CA PHE A 38 26.34 32.82 -5.40
C PHE A 38 26.46 31.75 -4.31
N GLN A 39 25.51 31.75 -3.38
CA GLN A 39 25.37 30.71 -2.37
C GLN A 39 24.44 29.65 -2.97
N PRO A 40 24.94 28.44 -3.29
CA PRO A 40 24.07 27.38 -3.78
C PRO A 40 23.02 27.07 -2.70
N SER A 41 21.73 27.18 -3.05
CA SER A 41 20.60 26.93 -2.14
C SER A 41 20.39 25.44 -1.83
N LEU A 42 21.33 24.58 -2.24
CA LEU A 42 21.29 23.15 -2.01
C LEU A 42 21.67 22.88 -0.55
N ARG A 43 20.66 22.67 0.28
CA ARG A 43 20.82 22.28 1.68
C ARG A 43 21.46 20.90 1.74
N TYR A 44 22.76 20.84 1.99
CA TYR A 44 23.42 19.59 2.35
C TYR A 44 23.01 19.22 3.78
N PRO A 45 22.59 17.97 4.05
CA PRO A 45 22.23 17.55 5.39
C PRO A 45 23.46 17.66 6.32
N SER A 46 23.31 18.35 7.44
CA SER A 46 24.35 18.47 8.50
C SER A 46 24.68 17.13 9.18
N SER A 47 23.86 16.10 8.94
CA SER A 47 24.10 14.73 9.36
C SER A 47 24.82 14.00 8.24
N ARG A 48 25.92 13.29 8.56
CA ARG A 48 26.60 12.37 7.62
C ARG A 48 25.67 11.28 7.05
N LYS A 49 24.46 11.12 7.59
CA LYS A 49 23.44 10.22 7.06
C LYS A 49 22.88 10.79 5.76
N THR A 50 23.32 10.22 4.66
CA THR A 50 22.83 10.48 3.31
C THR A 50 21.49 9.77 3.09
N ILE A 51 20.83 10.05 1.97
CA ILE A 51 19.62 9.32 1.55
C ILE A 51 19.88 7.81 1.36
N TYR A 52 21.14 7.42 1.12
CA TYR A 52 21.55 6.02 0.96
C TYR A 52 21.66 5.27 2.30
N ASP A 53 21.80 6.01 3.41
CA ASP A 53 21.84 5.43 4.75
C ASP A 53 20.43 5.22 5.34
N ARG A 54 19.39 5.59 4.58
CA ARG A 54 17.99 5.36 4.97
C ARG A 54 17.53 4.00 4.45
N ASN A 55 16.93 3.21 5.33
CA ASN A 55 16.26 1.99 4.92
C ASN A 55 15.11 2.33 3.93
N LEU A 56 15.09 1.66 2.77
CA LEU A 56 14.01 1.78 1.79
C LEU A 56 12.66 1.32 2.34
N SER A 57 12.65 0.42 3.34
CA SER A 57 11.45 -0.06 4.02
C SER A 57 10.91 0.96 5.04
N ARG A 58 10.61 2.18 4.61
CA ARG A 58 9.96 3.18 5.47
C ARG A 58 8.54 2.72 5.78
N ALA A 59 8.11 2.90 7.02
CA ALA A 59 6.69 2.77 7.36
C ALA A 59 5.86 3.66 6.42
N PRO A 60 4.76 3.14 5.85
CA PRO A 60 3.96 3.91 4.90
C PRO A 60 3.45 5.19 5.58
N PRO A 61 3.39 6.32 4.85
CA PRO A 61 2.80 7.53 5.39
C PRO A 61 1.35 7.26 5.76
N THR A 62 0.97 7.58 7.01
CA THR A 62 -0.40 7.41 7.49
C THR A 62 -1.30 8.46 6.86
N THR A 63 -2.29 8.04 6.07
CA THR A 63 -3.33 8.93 5.52
C THR A 63 -4.50 9.04 6.50
N SER A 64 -5.25 10.14 6.44
CA SER A 64 -6.45 10.28 7.26
C SER A 64 -7.52 9.29 6.80
N LEU A 65 -8.22 8.71 7.78
CA LEU A 65 -9.30 7.76 7.54
C LEU A 65 -10.45 8.40 6.73
N SER A 66 -10.76 9.67 7.01
CA SER A 66 -11.78 10.43 6.28
C SER A 66 -11.47 10.58 4.79
N ALA A 67 -10.19 10.72 4.41
CA ALA A 67 -9.81 10.80 3.00
C ALA A 67 -10.13 9.50 2.25
N PHE A 68 -9.87 8.35 2.88
CA PHE A 68 -10.27 7.05 2.34
C PHE A 68 -11.80 6.93 2.25
N ALA A 69 -12.53 7.28 3.30
CA ALA A 69 -13.99 7.22 3.33
C ALA A 69 -14.64 8.04 2.20
N HIS A 70 -14.18 9.28 1.98
CA HIS A 70 -14.68 10.11 0.88
C HIS A 70 -14.36 9.52 -0.50
N LEU A 71 -13.14 9.05 -0.72
CA LEU A 71 -12.75 8.42 -1.98
C LEU A 71 -13.58 7.16 -2.23
N PHE A 72 -13.72 6.30 -1.23
CA PHE A 72 -14.47 5.06 -1.34
C PHE A 72 -15.95 5.31 -1.61
N ASN A 73 -16.55 6.32 -0.94
CA ASN A 73 -17.92 6.74 -1.22
C ASN A 73 -18.10 7.21 -2.68
N THR A 74 -17.12 7.94 -3.25
CA THR A 74 -17.19 8.33 -4.67
C THR A 74 -17.10 7.13 -5.61
N ILE A 75 -16.32 6.10 -5.27
CA ILE A 75 -16.23 4.85 -6.05
C ILE A 75 -17.58 4.13 -6.05
N ILE A 76 -18.21 3.97 -4.87
CA ILE A 76 -19.53 3.35 -4.75
C ILE A 76 -20.56 4.13 -5.56
N THR A 77 -20.61 5.45 -5.38
CA THR A 77 -21.54 6.33 -6.10
C THR A 77 -21.33 6.25 -7.62
N TYR A 78 -20.08 6.20 -8.07
CA TYR A 78 -19.71 6.08 -9.49
C TYR A 78 -20.22 4.78 -10.11
N HIS A 79 -20.09 3.66 -9.39
CA HIS A 79 -20.56 2.35 -9.84
C HIS A 79 -22.08 2.22 -9.76
N HIS A 80 -22.70 2.72 -8.68
CA HIS A 80 -24.15 2.77 -8.51
C HIS A 80 -24.83 3.52 -9.65
N ALA A 81 -24.34 4.71 -10.02
CA ALA A 81 -24.91 5.51 -11.12
C ALA A 81 -24.83 4.83 -12.51
N ARG A 82 -24.05 3.77 -12.66
CA ARG A 82 -23.81 3.07 -13.94
C ARG A 82 -24.34 1.64 -13.95
N SER A 83 -25.01 1.20 -12.90
CA SER A 83 -25.50 -0.16 -12.74
C SER A 83 -27.02 -0.16 -12.55
N GLY A 84 -27.68 -1.18 -13.08
CA GLY A 84 -29.13 -1.33 -12.98
C GLY A 84 -29.60 -2.17 -11.80
N SER A 85 -28.70 -2.96 -11.19
CA SER A 85 -29.03 -3.87 -10.08
C SER A 85 -27.97 -3.86 -8.97
N VAL A 86 -28.37 -4.24 -7.76
CA VAL A 86 -27.47 -4.38 -6.60
C VAL A 86 -26.35 -5.36 -6.90
N SER A 87 -26.69 -6.53 -7.47
CA SER A 87 -25.72 -7.56 -7.87
C SER A 87 -24.69 -7.05 -8.90
N GLU A 88 -25.11 -6.18 -9.83
CA GLU A 88 -24.19 -5.57 -10.79
C GLU A 88 -23.23 -4.59 -10.11
N ILE A 89 -23.70 -3.82 -9.11
CA ILE A 89 -22.83 -2.92 -8.35
C ILE A 89 -21.80 -3.73 -7.55
N GLU A 90 -22.24 -4.79 -6.86
CA GLU A 90 -21.35 -5.69 -6.11
C GLU A 90 -20.29 -6.31 -7.01
N THR A 91 -20.68 -6.79 -8.20
CA THR A 91 -19.76 -7.34 -9.20
C THR A 91 -18.73 -6.30 -9.65
N ARG A 92 -19.15 -5.06 -9.88
CA ARG A 92 -18.24 -3.98 -10.29
C ARG A 92 -17.32 -3.53 -9.16
N LEU A 93 -17.81 -3.49 -7.91
CA LEU A 93 -17.00 -3.21 -6.73
C LEU A 93 -15.95 -4.29 -6.51
N ASN A 94 -16.33 -5.58 -6.64
CA ASN A 94 -15.37 -6.68 -6.60
C ASN A 94 -14.28 -6.48 -7.66
N ARG A 95 -14.66 -6.24 -8.93
CA ARG A 95 -13.68 -5.98 -10.02
C ARG A 95 -12.77 -4.78 -9.75
N ALA A 96 -13.24 -3.76 -9.05
CA ALA A 96 -12.42 -2.61 -8.65
C ALA A 96 -11.40 -2.97 -7.56
N GLY A 97 -11.74 -3.89 -6.65
CA GLY A 97 -10.85 -4.40 -5.59
C GLY A 97 -9.80 -5.39 -6.10
N TYR A 98 -10.15 -6.24 -7.08
CA TYR A 98 -9.29 -7.27 -7.66
C TYR A 98 -7.84 -6.85 -7.98
N PRO A 99 -7.59 -5.77 -8.75
CA PRO A 99 -6.23 -5.37 -9.09
C PRO A 99 -5.41 -4.90 -7.88
N LEU A 100 -6.06 -4.49 -6.78
CA LEU A 100 -5.36 -4.16 -5.53
C LEU A 100 -4.87 -5.43 -4.85
N GLY A 101 -5.68 -6.49 -4.84
CA GLY A 101 -5.31 -7.81 -4.33
C GLY A 101 -4.04 -8.36 -4.97
N LEU A 102 -3.97 -8.30 -6.30
CA LEU A 102 -2.77 -8.71 -7.05
C LEU A 102 -1.50 -8.00 -6.56
N LYS A 103 -1.59 -6.69 -6.31
CA LYS A 103 -0.45 -5.87 -5.86
C LYS A 103 -0.11 -6.08 -4.39
N PHE A 104 -1.12 -6.34 -3.55
CA PHE A 104 -0.91 -6.50 -2.11
C PHE A 104 -0.15 -7.78 -1.76
N LEU A 105 -0.36 -8.88 -2.49
CA LEU A 105 0.40 -10.11 -2.27
C LEU A 105 1.91 -9.84 -2.38
N ASP A 106 2.36 -9.29 -3.52
CA ASP A 106 3.78 -9.03 -3.77
C ASP A 106 4.36 -8.01 -2.79
N LEU A 107 3.60 -6.96 -2.47
CA LEU A 107 4.02 -5.93 -1.52
C LEU A 107 4.21 -6.50 -0.10
N LEU A 108 3.29 -7.36 0.35
CA LEU A 108 3.37 -7.98 1.68
C LEU A 108 4.51 -8.99 1.76
N LEU A 109 4.69 -9.82 0.73
CA LEU A 109 5.82 -10.75 0.65
C LEU A 109 7.16 -10.00 0.64
N TYR A 110 7.27 -8.93 -0.15
CA TYR A 110 8.47 -8.09 -0.17
C TYR A 110 8.78 -7.50 1.22
N ARG A 111 7.77 -6.96 1.90
CA ARG A 111 7.93 -6.38 3.25
C ARG A 111 8.31 -7.41 4.30
N GLN A 112 7.70 -8.60 4.27
CA GLN A 112 8.04 -9.70 5.17
C GLN A 112 9.51 -10.14 4.96
N GLY A 113 9.96 -10.23 3.70
CA GLY A 113 11.33 -10.61 3.38
C GLY A 113 12.38 -9.60 3.86
N GLN A 114 12.03 -8.30 3.91
CA GLN A 114 12.91 -7.25 4.44
C GLN A 114 12.98 -7.25 5.97
N GLN A 115 11.87 -7.56 6.67
CA GLN A 115 11.84 -7.64 8.13
C GLN A 115 12.68 -8.82 8.68
N GLY A 116 12.82 -9.90 7.92
CA GLY A 116 13.72 -11.02 8.26
C GLY A 116 15.22 -10.73 8.15
N SER A 117 15.62 -9.57 7.58
CA SER A 117 17.03 -9.20 7.38
C SER A 117 17.55 -8.17 8.40
N ALA A 118 16.70 -7.63 9.28
CA ALA A 118 17.06 -6.58 10.24
C ALA A 118 16.82 -7.04 11.69
N GLY A 119 17.73 -7.87 12.21
CA GLY A 119 17.98 -7.97 13.66
C GLY A 119 17.13 -8.95 14.47
N THR A 120 16.09 -9.57 13.92
CA THR A 120 15.30 -10.59 14.63
C THR A 120 15.64 -11.97 14.08
N LYS A 121 16.25 -12.84 14.90
CA LYS A 121 16.48 -14.26 14.60
C LYS A 121 15.15 -15.02 14.58
N GLY A 122 14.34 -14.78 13.54
CA GLY A 122 13.13 -15.52 13.23
C GLY A 122 13.19 -15.91 11.76
N SER A 123 13.37 -17.20 11.49
CA SER A 123 13.44 -17.81 10.17
C SER A 123 12.19 -17.51 9.34
N GLY A 124 12.31 -16.66 8.33
CA GLY A 124 11.21 -16.45 7.40
C GLY A 124 11.69 -15.73 6.16
N GLN A 125 12.34 -16.46 5.25
CA GLN A 125 12.33 -16.06 3.84
C GLN A 125 10.85 -15.88 3.47
N ALA A 126 10.48 -14.75 2.84
CA ALA A 126 9.08 -14.54 2.46
C ALA A 126 8.69 -15.57 1.40
N THR A 127 8.12 -16.67 1.87
CA THR A 127 7.69 -17.77 1.02
C THR A 127 6.26 -17.50 0.59
N ARG A 128 6.06 -17.49 -0.71
CA ARG A 128 4.73 -17.51 -1.31
C ARG A 128 3.95 -18.69 -0.71
N PRO A 129 2.71 -18.49 -0.22
CA PRO A 129 1.89 -19.58 0.30
C PRO A 129 1.74 -20.70 -0.74
N THR A 130 1.92 -21.95 -0.33
CA THR A 130 1.82 -23.11 -1.24
C THR A 130 0.61 -23.98 -0.93
N ARG A 131 0.11 -23.89 0.31
CA ARG A 131 -1.08 -24.58 0.82
C ARG A 131 -2.27 -23.63 0.94
N ILE A 132 -3.47 -24.16 0.75
CA ILE A 132 -4.72 -23.36 0.86
C ILE A 132 -4.83 -22.71 2.25
N LEU A 133 -4.55 -23.47 3.31
CA LEU A 133 -4.65 -22.97 4.68
C LEU A 133 -3.64 -21.84 4.96
N GLU A 134 -2.41 -21.94 4.43
CA GLU A 134 -1.40 -20.88 4.57
C GLU A 134 -1.85 -19.58 3.87
N LEU A 135 -2.45 -19.70 2.68
CA LEU A 135 -3.01 -18.56 1.96
C LEU A 135 -4.14 -17.90 2.76
N LEU A 136 -5.06 -18.70 3.30
CA LEU A 136 -6.18 -18.18 4.08
C LEU A 136 -5.70 -17.52 5.39
N GLN A 137 -4.69 -18.08 6.05
CA GLN A 137 -4.04 -17.44 7.21
C GLN A 137 -3.32 -16.14 6.83
N PHE A 138 -2.70 -16.09 5.65
CA PHE A 138 -2.09 -14.89 5.11
C PHE A 138 -3.12 -13.78 4.85
N ILE A 139 -4.29 -14.14 4.33
CA ILE A 139 -5.40 -13.22 4.13
C ILE A 139 -5.92 -12.74 5.50
N HIS A 140 -6.27 -13.66 6.40
CA HIS A 140 -6.82 -13.38 7.73
C HIS A 140 -5.92 -12.49 8.59
N GLY A 141 -4.59 -12.67 8.55
CA GLY A 141 -3.65 -11.94 9.39
C GLY A 141 -2.96 -10.78 8.65
N PRO A 142 -1.91 -11.08 7.85
CA PRO A 142 -1.11 -10.08 7.12
C PRO A 142 -1.92 -9.09 6.27
N LEU A 143 -2.82 -9.58 5.41
CA LEU A 143 -3.60 -8.70 4.53
C LEU A 143 -4.60 -7.85 5.31
N TYR A 144 -5.37 -8.47 6.20
CA TYR A 144 -6.34 -7.74 7.03
C TYR A 144 -5.66 -6.68 7.91
N ARG A 145 -4.49 -6.97 8.49
CA ARG A 145 -3.73 -5.97 9.26
C ARG A 145 -3.23 -4.83 8.39
N LEU A 146 -2.90 -5.08 7.12
CA LEU A 146 -2.54 -4.03 6.18
C LEU A 146 -3.73 -3.11 5.86
N LEU A 147 -4.91 -3.69 5.63
CA LEU A 147 -6.11 -2.97 5.22
C LEU A 147 -6.79 -2.25 6.38
N PHE A 148 -6.88 -2.90 7.54
CA PHE A 148 -7.78 -2.54 8.64
C PHE A 148 -7.05 -2.36 9.98
N GLY A 149 -5.75 -2.64 10.04
CA GLY A 149 -4.97 -2.53 11.28
C GLY A 149 -5.22 -3.65 12.30
N ARG A 150 -6.13 -4.58 12.02
CA ARG A 150 -6.45 -5.76 12.84
C ARG A 150 -6.55 -7.02 11.96
N PRO A 151 -6.31 -8.23 12.50
CA PRO A 151 -6.67 -9.46 11.80
C PRO A 151 -8.19 -9.57 11.65
N ALA A 152 -8.65 -10.46 10.75
CA ALA A 152 -10.04 -10.89 10.73
C ALA A 152 -10.42 -11.61 12.04
N ASP A 153 -11.72 -11.75 12.29
CA ASP A 153 -12.22 -12.27 13.57
C ASP A 153 -12.23 -13.81 13.60
N ALA A 154 -12.56 -14.44 12.46
CA ALA A 154 -12.50 -15.89 12.34
C ALA A 154 -12.20 -16.35 10.91
N LEU A 155 -11.70 -17.59 10.81
CA LEU A 155 -11.47 -18.33 9.58
C LEU A 155 -12.03 -19.75 9.77
N GLU A 156 -12.97 -20.13 8.92
CA GLU A 156 -13.67 -21.41 8.99
C GLU A 156 -13.66 -22.11 7.62
N GLN A 157 -13.78 -23.43 7.63
CA GLN A 157 -14.04 -24.21 6.41
C GLN A 157 -15.52 -24.58 6.39
N SER A 158 -16.15 -24.50 5.21
CA SER A 158 -17.53 -24.95 5.06
C SER A 158 -17.66 -26.43 5.42
N THR A 159 -18.68 -26.76 6.22
CA THR A 159 -19.00 -28.15 6.58
C THR A 159 -19.61 -28.92 5.42
N THR A 160 -20.18 -28.20 4.44
CA THR A 160 -20.93 -28.78 3.33
C THR A 160 -20.04 -29.09 2.14
N LYS A 161 -19.04 -28.23 1.87
CA LYS A 161 -18.15 -28.37 0.71
C LYS A 161 -16.71 -28.09 1.07
N LYS A 162 -15.80 -28.98 0.66
CA LYS A 162 -14.36 -28.86 0.93
C LYS A 162 -13.69 -27.70 0.21
N ASN A 163 -14.25 -27.23 -0.91
CA ASN A 163 -13.72 -26.13 -1.72
C ASN A 163 -14.14 -24.74 -1.22
N GLU A 164 -15.01 -24.68 -0.22
CA GLU A 164 -15.56 -23.45 0.34
C GLU A 164 -14.94 -23.14 1.70
N TYR A 165 -14.44 -21.91 1.85
CA TYR A 165 -13.88 -21.38 3.08
C TYR A 165 -14.53 -20.04 3.42
N MET A 166 -14.59 -19.70 4.70
CA MET A 166 -15.28 -18.52 5.21
C MET A 166 -14.30 -17.69 6.03
N ILE A 167 -14.14 -16.41 5.67
CA ILE A 167 -13.45 -15.42 6.50
C ILE A 167 -14.54 -14.53 7.09
N ILE A 168 -14.52 -14.37 8.41
CA ILE A 168 -15.56 -13.64 9.14
C ILE A 168 -14.98 -12.33 9.68
N ASP A 169 -15.72 -11.26 9.45
CA ASP A 169 -15.46 -9.93 9.98
C ASP A 169 -16.71 -9.44 10.72
N ASN A 170 -16.62 -9.31 12.04
CA ASN A 170 -17.75 -8.92 12.88
C ASN A 170 -18.07 -7.41 12.78
N GLU A 171 -17.05 -6.60 12.53
CA GLU A 171 -17.15 -5.15 12.42
C GLU A 171 -16.37 -4.66 11.19
N PRO A 172 -16.86 -4.97 9.98
CA PRO A 172 -16.20 -4.59 8.74
C PRO A 172 -16.11 -3.08 8.63
N LEU A 173 -14.87 -2.60 8.74
CA LEU A 173 -14.56 -1.18 8.78
C LEU A 173 -15.11 -0.42 7.56
N VAL A 174 -15.12 -1.06 6.39
CA VAL A 174 -15.70 -0.53 5.14
C VAL A 174 -17.16 -0.13 5.28
N ASN A 175 -17.94 -0.80 6.13
CA ASN A 175 -19.37 -0.48 6.34
C ASN A 175 -19.54 0.69 7.32
N THR A 176 -18.61 0.85 8.27
CA THR A 176 -18.58 2.00 9.19
C THR A 176 -18.25 3.31 8.47
N TYR A 177 -17.56 3.25 7.33
CA TYR A 177 -17.03 4.44 6.63
C TYR A 177 -17.97 5.11 5.64
N ILE A 178 -19.15 4.53 5.42
CA ILE A 178 -20.08 5.01 4.40
C ILE A 178 -21.46 5.19 5.02
N SER A 179 -21.96 6.42 4.98
CA SER A 179 -23.37 6.69 5.21
C SER A 179 -24.10 6.27 3.95
N ILE A 180 -24.40 4.97 3.84
CA ILE A 180 -25.16 4.43 2.73
C ILE A 180 -26.56 5.09 2.79
N PRO A 181 -26.99 5.83 1.75
CA PRO A 181 -28.36 6.33 1.67
C PRO A 181 -29.35 5.17 1.85
N LYS A 182 -30.51 5.42 2.46
CA LYS A 182 -31.46 4.35 2.85
C LYS A 182 -31.87 3.48 1.66
N GLU A 183 -31.85 4.04 0.46
CA GLU A 183 -32.15 3.39 -0.82
C GLU A 183 -31.09 2.35 -1.25
N MET A 184 -29.89 2.43 -0.67
CA MET A 184 -28.74 1.55 -0.94
C MET A 184 -28.44 0.60 0.23
N SER A 185 -29.27 0.57 1.29
CA SER A 185 -29.03 -0.18 2.54
C SER A 185 -28.89 -1.70 2.36
N GLN A 186 -29.28 -2.26 1.21
CA GLN A 186 -29.14 -3.69 0.90
C GLN A 186 -27.79 -4.04 0.25
N LEU A 187 -26.99 -3.04 -0.14
CA LEU A 187 -25.76 -3.25 -0.89
C LEU A 187 -24.61 -3.66 0.03
N ASN A 188 -23.98 -4.80 -0.24
CA ASN A 188 -22.81 -5.19 0.52
C ASN A 188 -21.53 -4.54 -0.03
N CYS A 189 -21.10 -3.44 0.59
CA CYS A 189 -19.88 -2.73 0.18
C CYS A 189 -18.61 -3.55 0.46
N ALA A 190 -18.71 -4.58 1.28
CA ALA A 190 -17.64 -5.55 1.45
C ALA A 190 -17.35 -6.36 0.17
N ALA A 191 -18.21 -6.30 -0.86
CA ALA A 191 -17.88 -6.83 -2.19
C ALA A 191 -16.55 -6.27 -2.75
N PHE A 192 -16.18 -5.03 -2.41
CA PHE A 192 -14.87 -4.47 -2.75
C PHE A 192 -13.72 -5.24 -2.09
N VAL A 193 -13.87 -5.58 -0.81
CA VAL A 193 -12.88 -6.36 -0.05
C VAL A 193 -12.84 -7.81 -0.54
N ALA A 194 -13.99 -8.39 -0.89
CA ALA A 194 -14.07 -9.70 -1.53
C ALA A 194 -13.23 -9.74 -2.81
N GLY A 195 -13.30 -8.70 -3.64
CA GLY A 195 -12.45 -8.57 -4.83
C GLY A 195 -10.96 -8.51 -4.50
N ILE A 196 -10.56 -7.80 -3.45
CA ILE A 196 -9.16 -7.80 -3.00
C ILE A 196 -8.72 -9.22 -2.61
N ILE A 197 -9.55 -9.95 -1.86
CA ILE A 197 -9.26 -11.33 -1.45
C ILE A 197 -9.12 -12.24 -2.69
N GLU A 198 -10.05 -12.12 -3.65
CA GLU A 198 -10.02 -12.85 -4.92
C GLU A 198 -8.72 -12.60 -5.69
N GLY A 199 -8.31 -11.33 -5.80
CA GLY A 199 -7.04 -10.96 -6.43
C GLY A 199 -5.81 -11.55 -5.70
N VAL A 200 -5.85 -11.65 -4.38
CA VAL A 200 -4.75 -12.30 -3.63
C VAL A 200 -4.70 -13.81 -3.89
N CYS A 201 -5.86 -14.49 -3.94
CA CYS A 201 -5.95 -15.91 -4.27
C CYS A 201 -5.38 -16.20 -5.66
N ASP A 202 -5.80 -15.43 -6.67
CA ASP A 202 -5.31 -15.57 -8.03
C ASP A 202 -3.81 -15.26 -8.14
N ALA A 203 -3.35 -14.16 -7.53
CA ALA A 203 -1.95 -13.81 -7.55
C ALA A 203 -1.08 -14.87 -6.88
N ALA A 204 -1.60 -15.60 -5.87
CA ALA A 204 -0.91 -16.68 -5.19
C ALA A 204 -0.91 -18.00 -5.99
N GLY A 205 -1.69 -18.10 -7.07
CA GLY A 205 -1.83 -19.30 -7.90
C GLY A 205 -2.95 -20.24 -7.42
N PHE A 206 -3.90 -19.74 -6.63
CA PHE A 206 -5.06 -20.47 -6.14
C PHE A 206 -6.31 -19.93 -6.81
N GLY A 207 -6.51 -20.34 -8.07
CA GLY A 207 -7.65 -19.88 -8.88
C GLY A 207 -8.99 -20.17 -8.22
N THR A 208 -9.85 -19.16 -8.18
CA THR A 208 -11.23 -19.26 -7.66
C THR A 208 -12.23 -19.50 -8.79
N GLU A 209 -13.45 -19.92 -8.45
CA GLU A 209 -14.52 -20.14 -9.43
C GLU A 209 -14.74 -18.91 -10.34
N GLU A 210 -15.07 -19.13 -11.61
CA GLU A 210 -15.21 -18.03 -12.57
C GLU A 210 -16.41 -17.13 -12.25
N GLY A 211 -16.15 -15.83 -12.17
CA GLY A 211 -17.17 -14.79 -12.03
C GLY A 211 -17.71 -14.56 -10.62
N GLN A 212 -17.55 -15.53 -9.70
CA GLN A 212 -17.96 -15.42 -8.28
C GLN A 212 -17.01 -16.20 -7.36
N GLY A 213 -15.71 -15.96 -7.50
CA GLY A 213 -14.69 -16.66 -6.71
C GLY A 213 -14.74 -16.32 -5.23
N VAL A 214 -14.97 -15.05 -4.89
CA VAL A 214 -15.18 -14.60 -3.51
C VAL A 214 -16.41 -13.70 -3.44
N THR A 215 -17.35 -14.06 -2.56
CA THR A 215 -18.59 -13.30 -2.34
C THR A 215 -18.70 -12.84 -0.90
N ALA A 216 -19.31 -11.68 -0.68
CA ALA A 216 -19.55 -11.14 0.65
C ALA A 216 -21.03 -11.25 1.02
N HIS A 217 -21.33 -11.84 2.17
CA HIS A 217 -22.69 -12.06 2.68
C HIS A 217 -22.84 -11.46 4.07
N TRP A 218 -23.99 -10.88 4.36
CA TRP A 218 -24.35 -10.48 5.71
C TRP A 218 -24.67 -11.73 6.54
N ALA A 219 -24.19 -11.79 7.77
CA ALA A 219 -24.61 -12.83 8.69
C ALA A 219 -25.99 -12.47 9.24
N GLU A 220 -27.03 -13.15 8.77
CA GLU A 220 -28.39 -12.98 9.30
C GLU A 220 -28.48 -13.54 10.73
N GLY A 221 -29.07 -12.76 11.65
CA GLY A 221 -29.47 -13.25 12.98
C GLY A 221 -28.44 -13.12 14.11
N ASP A 222 -27.30 -12.45 13.91
CA ASP A 222 -26.35 -12.16 15.00
C ASP A 222 -26.67 -10.80 15.65
N GLU A 223 -27.49 -10.82 16.71
CA GLU A 223 -27.93 -9.61 17.42
C GLU A 223 -26.76 -8.85 18.09
N MET A 224 -25.66 -9.55 18.37
CA MET A 224 -24.43 -8.96 18.93
C MET A 224 -23.65 -8.18 17.87
N TRP A 225 -23.70 -8.61 16.60
CA TRP A 225 -22.92 -8.05 15.51
C TRP A 225 -23.79 -7.79 14.27
N PRO A 226 -24.62 -6.73 14.27
CA PRO A 226 -25.55 -6.45 13.17
C PRO A 226 -24.86 -6.15 11.83
N GLY A 227 -23.57 -5.79 11.86
CA GLY A 227 -22.75 -5.53 10.68
C GLY A 227 -21.88 -6.69 10.22
N LYS A 228 -22.01 -7.88 10.84
CA LYS A 228 -21.14 -9.03 10.58
C LYS A 228 -21.21 -9.46 9.12
N THR A 229 -20.03 -9.57 8.51
CA THR A 229 -19.87 -9.95 7.11
C THR A 229 -19.04 -11.23 7.01
N ILE A 230 -19.51 -12.14 6.16
CA ILE A 230 -18.86 -13.40 5.84
C ILE A 230 -18.38 -13.34 4.40
N PHE A 231 -17.08 -13.50 4.20
CA PHE A 231 -16.47 -13.64 2.88
C PHE A 231 -16.37 -15.13 2.56
N LEU A 232 -17.17 -15.59 1.61
CA LEU A 232 -17.16 -16.95 1.12
C LEU A 232 -16.16 -17.06 -0.03
N VAL A 233 -15.10 -17.83 0.17
CA VAL A 233 -14.05 -18.10 -0.81
C VAL A 233 -14.30 -19.48 -1.41
N ARG A 234 -14.51 -19.54 -2.74
CA ARG A 234 -14.73 -20.78 -3.48
C ARG A 234 -13.54 -21.04 -4.41
N PHE A 235 -12.75 -22.05 -4.06
CA PHE A 235 -11.64 -22.49 -4.90
C PHE A 235 -12.14 -23.42 -6.02
N ARG A 236 -11.46 -23.37 -7.18
CA ARG A 236 -11.69 -24.35 -8.25
C ARG A 236 -11.30 -25.75 -7.79
N ASP A 237 -11.97 -26.76 -8.33
CA ASP A 237 -11.69 -28.17 -8.02
C ASP A 237 -10.21 -28.54 -8.23
N SER A 238 -9.59 -28.05 -9.32
CA SER A 238 -8.16 -28.24 -9.61
C SER A 238 -7.21 -27.79 -8.47
N VAL A 239 -7.60 -26.78 -7.69
CA VAL A 239 -6.81 -26.29 -6.56
C VAL A 239 -6.96 -27.23 -5.36
N VAL A 240 -8.17 -27.78 -5.15
CA VAL A 240 -8.45 -28.74 -4.09
C VAL A 240 -7.77 -30.08 -4.38
N GLU A 241 -7.85 -30.57 -5.62
CA GLU A 241 -7.13 -31.77 -6.07
C GLU A 241 -5.62 -31.65 -5.86
N ARG A 242 -5.04 -30.49 -6.20
CA ARG A 242 -3.63 -30.20 -5.94
C ARG A 242 -3.31 -30.23 -4.44
N GLU A 243 -4.16 -29.65 -3.61
CA GLU A 243 -4.01 -29.65 -2.15
C GLU A 243 -4.09 -31.08 -1.58
N GLU A 244 -5.01 -31.91 -2.06
CA GLU A 244 -5.12 -33.33 -1.67
C GLU A 244 -3.88 -34.14 -2.13
N GLY A 245 -3.38 -33.90 -3.34
CA GLY A 245 -2.15 -34.53 -3.83
C GLY A 245 -0.92 -34.15 -3.00
N LEU A 246 -0.78 -32.88 -2.62
CA LEU A 246 0.30 -32.41 -1.75
C LEU A 246 0.19 -32.95 -0.31
N LYS A 247 -1.02 -33.22 0.17
CA LYS A 247 -1.23 -33.92 1.46
C LYS A 247 -0.75 -35.37 1.39
N ALA A 248 -1.06 -36.07 0.30
CA ALA A 248 -0.69 -37.48 0.13
C ALA A 248 0.83 -37.67 -0.06
N ALA A 249 1.52 -36.73 -0.72
CA ALA A 249 2.96 -36.80 -0.95
C ALA A 249 3.82 -36.35 0.24
N GLY A 250 3.22 -35.69 1.23
CA GLY A 250 3.88 -35.18 2.44
C GLY A 250 3.59 -35.98 3.72
N GLY A 251 3.08 -37.20 3.59
CA GLY A 251 2.85 -38.16 4.67
C GLY A 251 3.99 -39.15 4.83
#